data_AF-A0A6A6AHU6-F1
#
_entry.id   AF-A0A6A6AHU6-F1
#
_cell.length_a   1.000
_cell.length_b   1.000
_cell.length_c   1.000
_cell.angle_alpha   90.00
_cell.angle_beta   90.00
_cell.angle_gamma   90.00
#
_symmetry.space_group_name_H-M   'P 1'
#
loop_
_entity.id
_entity.type
_entity.pdbx_description
1 polymer ?
#
loop_
_entity_poly.entity_id
_entity_poly.type
_entity_poly.pdbx_seq_one_letter_code
_entity_poly.pdbx_strand_id
1 'polypeptide(L)'
;MSLSARPRLLQQPCLPRCQFLVPAVHKPSVRAFSSSPLLLNYLAPKGGESRKSRKGRCRVPTGGSTRGTTVVWGDYGLRMRDHDRRISAHQLRIAEETIRKRLRGMKFRLYMRIAANIGVYTSGNESRMGKGKGSFDRWTARVAVSKIIFEIQGDLHEQVVKDAFRLAGNKLPGLYEFVRKGDPPVMGLTKVGLNGITEEDLKRPRRKLPLEEVAASLPTASSAPAPAAA
;
A
#
# COMPACT_ATOMS: atom_id res chain seq x y z
N MET A 1 1.01 -70.20 36.35
CA MET A 1 1.15 -70.40 34.90
C MET A 1 -0.22 -70.28 34.26
N SER A 2 -0.49 -69.19 33.55
CA SER A 2 -1.73 -68.97 32.78
C SER A 2 -1.38 -68.06 31.60
N LEU A 3 -1.33 -68.64 30.41
CA LEU A 3 -1.00 -67.96 29.15
C LEU A 3 -2.30 -67.36 28.60
N SER A 4 -2.44 -66.04 28.68
CA SER A 4 -3.49 -65.29 27.99
C SER A 4 -3.05 -65.03 26.53
N ALA A 5 -3.70 -65.72 25.59
CA ALA A 5 -3.49 -65.53 24.16
C ALA A 5 -4.14 -64.21 23.69
N ARG A 6 -3.37 -63.37 22.99
CA ARG A 6 -3.87 -62.15 22.35
C ARG A 6 -4.65 -62.49 21.07
N PRO A 7 -5.76 -61.81 20.76
CA PRO A 7 -6.49 -62.05 19.51
C PRO A 7 -5.73 -61.46 18.31
N ARG A 8 -5.66 -62.23 17.21
CA ARG A 8 -5.13 -61.77 15.91
C ARG A 8 -6.10 -60.77 15.28
N LEU A 9 -5.61 -59.58 14.96
CA LEU A 9 -6.31 -58.62 14.10
C LEU A 9 -6.38 -59.19 12.68
N LEU A 10 -7.60 -59.46 12.22
CA LEU A 10 -7.90 -59.76 10.82
C LEU A 10 -7.68 -58.50 9.98
N GLN A 11 -6.73 -58.55 9.04
CA GLN A 11 -6.55 -57.51 8.02
C GLN A 11 -7.80 -57.47 7.13
N GLN A 12 -8.43 -56.29 7.04
CA GLN A 12 -9.50 -56.07 6.07
C GLN A 12 -8.90 -55.93 4.65
N PRO A 13 -9.55 -56.50 3.61
CA PRO A 13 -9.12 -56.31 2.23
C PRO A 13 -9.42 -54.87 1.81
N CYS A 14 -8.38 -54.18 1.33
CA CYS A 14 -8.45 -52.86 0.74
C CYS A 14 -9.29 -52.89 -0.56
N LEU A 15 -10.43 -52.21 -0.54
CA LEU A 15 -11.26 -52.03 -1.74
C LEU A 15 -10.49 -51.22 -2.82
N PRO A 16 -10.62 -51.58 -4.10
CA PRO A 16 -9.95 -50.85 -5.18
C PRO A 16 -10.55 -49.45 -5.31
N ARG A 17 -9.66 -48.46 -5.29
CA ARG A 17 -9.94 -47.05 -5.49
C ARG A 17 -10.55 -46.84 -6.89
N CYS A 18 -11.87 -46.68 -6.97
CA CYS A 18 -12.54 -46.19 -8.19
C CYS A 18 -11.94 -44.84 -8.60
N GLN A 19 -11.14 -44.85 -9.66
CA GLN A 19 -10.63 -43.64 -10.30
C GLN A 19 -11.78 -43.03 -11.10
N PHE A 20 -12.38 -41.96 -10.58
CA PHE A 20 -13.25 -41.12 -11.39
C PHE A 20 -12.40 -40.48 -12.49
N LEU A 21 -12.64 -40.90 -13.73
CA LEU A 21 -12.14 -40.26 -14.95
C LEU A 21 -12.73 -38.85 -15.02
N VAL A 22 -11.93 -37.84 -14.66
CA VAL A 22 -12.24 -36.44 -14.97
C VAL A 22 -12.01 -36.26 -16.47
N PRO A 23 -13.01 -35.79 -17.25
CA PRO A 23 -12.80 -35.53 -18.66
C PRO A 23 -11.71 -34.46 -18.80
N ALA A 24 -10.67 -34.80 -19.56
CA ALA A 24 -9.57 -33.90 -19.87
C ALA A 24 -10.14 -32.66 -20.58
N VAL A 25 -10.17 -31.54 -19.86
CA VAL A 25 -10.42 -30.23 -20.46
C VAL A 25 -9.33 -30.02 -21.51
N HIS A 26 -9.72 -30.15 -22.77
CA HIS A 26 -8.90 -29.79 -23.92
C HIS A 26 -8.46 -28.34 -23.71
N LYS A 27 -7.20 -28.14 -23.30
CA LYS A 27 -6.56 -26.83 -23.37
C LYS A 27 -6.41 -26.55 -24.85
N PRO A 28 -7.06 -25.51 -25.43
CA PRO A 28 -6.74 -25.14 -26.80
C PRO A 28 -5.24 -24.83 -26.86
N SER A 29 -4.50 -25.66 -27.60
CA SER A 29 -3.06 -25.57 -27.82
C SER A 29 -2.70 -24.51 -28.85
N VAL A 30 -3.53 -23.48 -29.00
CA VAL A 30 -3.22 -22.35 -29.85
C VAL A 30 -2.29 -21.44 -29.05
N ARG A 31 -1.00 -21.76 -29.11
CA ARG A 31 0.06 -20.81 -28.74
C ARG A 31 -0.11 -19.61 -29.67
N ALA A 32 -0.61 -18.50 -29.13
CA ALA A 32 -0.50 -17.24 -29.83
C ALA A 32 0.99 -17.01 -30.11
N PHE A 33 1.34 -16.92 -31.39
CA PHE A 33 2.69 -16.72 -31.93
C PHE A 33 3.16 -15.28 -31.63
N SER A 34 3.18 -14.90 -30.36
CA SER A 34 3.74 -13.64 -29.90
C SER A 34 5.03 -13.96 -29.14
N SER A 35 6.17 -13.72 -29.78
CA SER A 35 7.50 -13.81 -29.18
C SER A 35 7.76 -12.70 -28.15
N SER A 36 6.88 -11.70 -28.08
CA SER A 36 6.93 -10.66 -27.06
C SER A 36 6.62 -11.27 -25.70
N PRO A 37 7.56 -11.27 -24.72
CA PRO A 37 7.23 -11.68 -23.38
C PRO A 37 6.09 -10.80 -22.88
N LEU A 38 5.06 -11.39 -22.26
CA LEU A 38 4.01 -10.62 -21.60
C LEU A 38 4.67 -9.62 -20.66
N LEU A 39 4.61 -8.34 -21.03
CA LEU A 39 5.21 -7.26 -20.27
C LEU A 39 4.67 -7.33 -18.85
N LEU A 40 5.57 -7.61 -17.90
CA LEU A 40 5.26 -7.59 -16.48
C LEU A 40 4.71 -6.20 -16.15
N ASN A 41 3.46 -6.15 -15.70
CA ASN A 41 2.78 -4.91 -15.39
C ASN A 41 2.44 -4.86 -13.89
N TYR A 42 2.73 -3.74 -13.23
CA TYR A 42 2.38 -3.52 -11.82
C TYR A 42 0.86 -3.51 -11.56
N LEU A 43 0.04 -3.41 -12.61
CA LEU A 43 -1.42 -3.43 -12.54
C LEU A 43 -2.03 -4.83 -12.41
N ALA A 44 -1.28 -5.90 -12.69
CA ALA A 44 -1.76 -7.27 -12.58
C ALA A 44 -0.60 -8.26 -12.29
N PRO A 45 -0.77 -9.20 -11.35
CA PRO A 45 0.25 -10.21 -11.07
C PRO A 45 0.36 -11.22 -12.23
N LYS A 46 1.59 -11.63 -12.56
CA LYS A 46 1.89 -12.58 -13.64
C LYS A 46 1.12 -13.91 -13.53
N GLY A 47 1.02 -14.44 -12.31
CA GLY A 47 0.44 -15.76 -12.04
C GLY A 47 -1.04 -15.76 -11.68
N GLY A 48 -1.71 -14.59 -11.69
CA GLY A 48 -3.06 -14.45 -11.14
C GLY A 48 -3.17 -14.86 -9.67
N GLU A 49 -4.40 -15.10 -9.20
CA GLU A 49 -4.66 -15.62 -7.85
C GLU A 49 -5.04 -17.10 -7.92
N SER A 50 -4.36 -17.95 -7.15
CA SER A 50 -4.69 -19.38 -7.02
C SER A 50 -6.05 -19.63 -6.34
N ARG A 51 -6.44 -18.74 -5.41
CA ARG A 51 -7.74 -18.79 -4.70
C ARG A 51 -8.29 -17.38 -4.53
N LYS A 52 -9.63 -17.25 -4.61
CA LYS A 52 -10.32 -15.96 -4.49
C LYS A 52 -9.97 -15.21 -3.19
N SER A 53 -9.30 -14.07 -3.26
CA SER A 53 -8.91 -13.23 -2.11
C SER A 53 -10.07 -12.70 -1.26
N ARG A 54 -9.99 -12.82 0.07
CA ARG A 54 -10.97 -12.18 1.00
C ARG A 54 -10.86 -10.66 0.93
N LYS A 55 -11.96 -9.96 1.26
CA LYS A 55 -12.01 -8.48 1.23
C LYS A 55 -10.88 -7.86 2.06
N GLY A 56 -10.69 -8.26 3.33
CA GLY A 56 -9.67 -7.68 4.23
C GLY A 56 -9.90 -6.19 4.55
N ARG A 57 -8.88 -5.49 5.04
CA ARG A 57 -8.84 -4.03 5.26
C ARG A 57 -7.48 -3.47 4.83
N CYS A 58 -7.42 -2.17 4.57
CA CYS A 58 -6.14 -1.49 4.34
C CYS A 58 -5.36 -1.40 5.67
N ARG A 59 -4.04 -1.27 5.57
CA ARG A 59 -3.16 -1.25 6.74
C ARG A 59 -3.19 0.15 7.37
N VAL A 60 -3.56 0.24 8.63
CA VAL A 60 -3.45 1.46 9.45
C VAL A 60 -2.24 1.29 10.40
N PRO A 61 -1.15 2.05 10.22
CA PRO A 61 0.07 1.86 11.01
C PRO A 61 -0.02 2.57 12.37
N THR A 62 -0.57 1.90 13.39
CA THR A 62 -0.64 2.44 14.76
C THR A 62 0.73 2.50 15.45
N GLY A 63 1.63 1.56 15.16
CA GLY A 63 2.97 1.48 15.76
C GLY A 63 4.01 2.45 15.18
N GLY A 64 3.58 3.53 14.52
CA GLY A 64 4.48 4.56 14.01
C GLY A 64 5.31 4.18 12.79
N SER A 65 4.79 3.37 11.88
CA SER A 65 5.54 2.94 10.68
C SER A 65 5.62 4.05 9.62
N THR A 66 6.82 4.54 9.33
CA THR A 66 7.13 5.51 8.26
C THR A 66 7.39 4.89 6.87
N ARG A 67 7.28 3.56 6.75
CA ARG A 67 7.57 2.82 5.51
C ARG A 67 6.74 3.27 4.32
N GLY A 68 7.42 3.73 3.26
CA GLY A 68 6.79 4.12 2.00
C GLY A 68 6.15 5.51 2.02
N THR A 69 6.47 6.33 3.02
CA THR A 69 6.00 7.73 3.12
C THR A 69 7.00 8.76 2.55
N THR A 70 8.22 8.31 2.27
CA THR A 70 9.32 9.09 1.68
C THR A 70 9.61 8.69 0.24
N VAL A 71 10.08 9.67 -0.53
CA VAL A 71 10.54 9.47 -1.92
C VAL A 71 11.89 8.77 -1.88
N VAL A 72 12.03 7.65 -2.60
CA VAL A 72 13.25 6.81 -2.56
C VAL A 72 14.02 6.87 -3.87
N TRP A 73 13.35 6.65 -5.00
CA TRP A 73 14.00 6.53 -6.31
C TRP A 73 14.01 7.85 -7.06
N GLY A 74 12.85 8.50 -7.17
CA GLY A 74 12.71 9.77 -7.88
C GLY A 74 13.14 11.01 -7.11
N ASP A 75 12.93 12.15 -7.73
CA ASP A 75 13.16 13.48 -7.17
C ASP A 75 11.87 14.07 -6.59
N TYR A 76 10.73 13.70 -7.20
CA TYR A 76 9.40 14.13 -6.80
C TYR A 76 8.45 12.95 -6.65
N GLY A 77 7.42 13.08 -5.82
CA GLY A 77 6.43 12.05 -5.59
C GLY A 77 5.01 12.54 -5.37
N LEU A 78 4.04 11.66 -5.66
CA LEU A 78 2.62 11.81 -5.35
C LEU A 78 2.28 10.96 -4.13
N ARG A 79 1.96 11.62 -3.01
CA ARG A 79 1.63 10.97 -1.74
C ARG A 79 0.15 11.12 -1.41
N MET A 80 -0.47 10.08 -0.87
CA MET A 80 -1.84 10.15 -0.37
C MET A 80 -1.90 10.95 0.94
N ARG A 81 -2.68 12.04 1.00
CA ARG A 81 -2.81 12.88 2.21
C ARG A 81 -4.03 12.52 3.06
N ASP A 82 -5.06 12.00 2.39
CA ASP A 82 -6.35 11.64 2.98
C ASP A 82 -6.29 10.28 3.74
N HIS A 83 -7.41 9.59 3.85
CA HIS A 83 -7.56 8.25 4.43
C HIS A 83 -7.05 7.10 3.55
N ASP A 84 -6.83 5.94 4.19
CA ASP A 84 -6.46 4.70 3.53
C ASP A 84 -7.58 4.17 2.64
N ARG A 85 -7.24 3.79 1.41
CA ARG A 85 -8.22 3.38 0.39
C ARG A 85 -7.70 2.21 -0.43
N ARG A 86 -8.64 1.55 -1.12
CA ARG A 86 -8.33 0.59 -2.17
C ARG A 86 -8.40 1.30 -3.50
N ILE A 87 -7.29 1.32 -4.21
CA ILE A 87 -7.21 1.93 -5.53
C ILE A 87 -7.29 0.81 -6.55
N SER A 88 -8.20 0.94 -7.52
CA SER A 88 -8.32 -0.05 -8.60
C SER A 88 -7.16 0.08 -9.59
N ALA A 89 -6.79 -1.02 -10.24
CA ALA A 89 -5.78 -1.00 -11.31
C ALA A 89 -6.16 -0.03 -12.44
N HIS A 90 -7.45 0.07 -12.77
CA HIS A 90 -7.94 1.01 -13.77
C HIS A 90 -7.66 2.48 -13.39
N GLN A 91 -7.93 2.86 -12.13
CA GLN A 91 -7.62 4.21 -11.64
C GLN A 91 -6.12 4.51 -11.66
N LEU A 92 -5.27 3.54 -11.29
CA LEU A 92 -3.81 3.70 -11.36
C LEU A 92 -3.33 3.89 -12.79
N ARG A 93 -3.87 3.13 -13.74
CA ARG A 93 -3.58 3.29 -15.17
C ARG A 93 -3.95 4.67 -15.67
N ILE A 94 -5.16 5.14 -15.33
CA ILE A 94 -5.63 6.49 -15.72
C ILE A 94 -4.69 7.57 -15.16
N ALA A 95 -4.27 7.44 -13.90
CA ALA A 95 -3.36 8.39 -13.27
C ALA A 95 -1.98 8.38 -13.94
N GLU A 96 -1.41 7.20 -14.21
CA GLU A 96 -0.16 7.03 -14.95
C GLU A 96 -0.24 7.67 -16.34
N GLU A 97 -1.29 7.36 -17.11
CA GLU A 97 -1.51 7.90 -18.44
C GLU A 97 -1.64 9.42 -18.41
N THR A 98 -2.27 9.98 -17.37
CA THR A 98 -2.42 11.42 -17.19
C THR A 98 -1.08 12.10 -16.96
N ILE A 99 -0.21 11.51 -16.13
CA ILE A 99 1.16 12.00 -15.91
C ILE A 99 1.93 11.96 -17.22
N ARG A 100 1.91 10.81 -17.92
CA ARG A 100 2.61 10.64 -19.20
C ARG A 100 2.13 11.61 -20.27
N LYS A 101 0.82 11.87 -20.34
CA LYS A 101 0.22 12.83 -21.27
C LYS A 101 0.68 14.25 -20.96
N ARG A 102 0.74 14.65 -19.69
CA ARG A 102 1.15 16.00 -19.29
C ARG A 102 2.64 16.27 -19.50
N LEU A 103 3.48 15.23 -19.35
CA LEU A 103 4.93 15.28 -19.51
C LEU A 103 5.40 14.80 -20.90
N ARG A 104 4.48 14.69 -21.87
CA ARG A 104 4.80 14.24 -23.22
C ARG A 104 5.88 15.13 -23.85
N GLY A 105 6.91 14.51 -24.41
CA GLY A 105 8.03 15.20 -25.06
C GLY A 105 9.18 15.56 -24.11
N MET A 106 9.03 15.35 -22.81
CA MET A 106 10.09 15.57 -21.82
C MET A 106 10.81 14.25 -21.49
N LYS A 107 12.07 14.35 -21.07
CA LYS A 107 12.86 13.19 -20.63
C LYS A 107 12.61 12.93 -19.15
N PHE A 108 11.87 11.88 -18.84
CA PHE A 108 11.58 11.50 -17.47
C PHE A 108 11.45 9.99 -17.30
N ARG A 109 11.64 9.53 -16.07
CA ARG A 109 11.38 8.16 -15.64
C ARG A 109 10.34 8.18 -14.54
N LEU A 110 9.26 7.44 -14.76
CA LEU A 110 8.16 7.26 -13.81
C LEU A 110 8.36 5.94 -13.06
N TYR A 111 8.32 5.99 -11.74
CA TYR A 111 8.35 4.82 -10.87
C TYR A 111 6.99 4.63 -10.18
N MET A 112 6.54 3.38 -10.16
CA MET A 112 5.31 2.97 -9.48
C MET A 112 5.70 2.32 -8.15
N ARG A 113 5.35 2.99 -7.03
CA ARG A 113 5.68 2.51 -5.68
C ARG A 113 4.72 1.43 -5.17
N ILE A 114 3.56 1.31 -5.80
CA ILE A 114 2.51 0.34 -5.44
C ILE A 114 2.20 -0.58 -6.61
N ALA A 115 1.75 -1.79 -6.29
CA ALA A 115 1.29 -2.78 -7.26
C ALA A 115 -0.12 -3.25 -6.90
N ALA A 116 -0.95 -3.48 -7.92
CA ALA A 116 -2.29 -4.01 -7.77
C ALA A 116 -2.23 -5.54 -7.72
N ASN A 117 -2.04 -6.09 -6.53
CA ASN A 117 -1.79 -7.51 -6.30
C ASN A 117 -2.99 -8.26 -5.69
N ILE A 118 -4.10 -7.57 -5.39
CA ILE A 118 -5.28 -8.17 -4.75
C ILE A 118 -6.43 -8.23 -5.74
N GLY A 119 -7.01 -9.41 -5.91
CA GLY A 119 -8.21 -9.64 -6.69
C GLY A 119 -9.47 -9.23 -5.94
N VAL A 120 -10.31 -8.43 -6.60
CA VAL A 120 -11.66 -8.10 -6.14
C VAL A 120 -12.64 -9.01 -6.86
N TYR A 121 -13.53 -9.62 -6.08
CA TYR A 121 -14.58 -10.50 -6.57
C TYR A 121 -15.92 -9.91 -6.19
N THR A 122 -16.76 -9.67 -7.18
CA THR A 122 -18.05 -8.99 -7.02
C THR A 122 -19.16 -9.97 -7.41
N SER A 123 -20.20 -10.06 -6.58
CA SER A 123 -21.43 -10.76 -6.98
C SER A 123 -22.24 -9.84 -7.89
N GLY A 124 -22.90 -10.39 -8.90
CA GLY A 124 -23.79 -9.61 -9.76
C GLY A 124 -24.88 -8.92 -8.95
N ASN A 125 -25.22 -7.69 -9.33
CA ASN A 125 -26.20 -6.87 -8.62
C ASN A 125 -27.62 -7.46 -8.70
N GLU A 126 -27.89 -8.23 -9.75
CA GLU A 126 -29.11 -8.97 -10.01
C GLU A 126 -29.27 -10.24 -9.14
N SER A 127 -28.18 -10.75 -8.58
CA SER A 127 -28.18 -11.99 -7.81
C SER A 127 -28.53 -11.75 -6.34
N ARG A 128 -29.41 -12.59 -5.78
CA ARG A 128 -29.73 -12.59 -4.33
C ARG A 128 -28.55 -13.08 -3.49
N MET A 129 -28.54 -12.67 -2.23
CA MET A 129 -27.54 -13.06 -1.23
C MET A 129 -27.53 -14.59 -0.99
N GLY A 130 -26.36 -15.16 -0.70
CA GLY A 130 -26.23 -16.54 -0.19
C GLY A 130 -25.68 -17.59 -1.16
N LYS A 131 -25.45 -17.29 -2.44
CA LYS A 131 -24.97 -18.27 -3.46
C LYS A 131 -23.45 -18.41 -3.55
N GLY A 132 -22.74 -18.17 -2.44
CA GLY A 132 -21.28 -18.17 -2.41
C GLY A 132 -20.65 -16.89 -2.94
N LYS A 133 -19.40 -16.97 -3.41
CA LYS A 133 -18.58 -15.81 -3.78
C LYS A 133 -18.58 -15.57 -5.29
N GLY A 134 -18.76 -14.32 -5.69
CA GLY A 134 -18.84 -13.89 -7.09
C GLY A 134 -17.61 -14.13 -7.96
N SER A 135 -17.68 -13.70 -9.21
CA SER A 135 -16.62 -13.78 -10.22
C SER A 135 -15.54 -12.73 -9.99
N PHE A 136 -14.39 -12.89 -10.65
CA PHE A 136 -13.32 -11.90 -10.63
C PHE A 136 -13.75 -10.64 -11.38
N ASP A 137 -13.50 -9.48 -10.80
CA ASP A 137 -13.90 -8.18 -11.34
C ASP A 137 -12.64 -7.38 -11.74
N ARG A 138 -11.78 -7.07 -10.77
CA ARG A 138 -10.60 -6.22 -11.01
C ARG A 138 -9.47 -6.45 -10.01
N TRP A 139 -8.28 -6.03 -10.40
CA TRP A 139 -7.13 -5.91 -9.50
C TRP A 139 -7.18 -4.61 -8.71
N THR A 140 -6.75 -4.64 -7.46
CA THR A 140 -6.67 -3.47 -6.58
C THR A 140 -5.40 -3.48 -5.75
N ALA A 141 -4.95 -2.28 -5.36
CA ALA A 141 -3.89 -2.06 -4.40
C ALA A 141 -4.49 -1.52 -3.09
N ARG A 142 -4.07 -2.08 -1.95
CA ARG A 142 -4.35 -1.49 -0.63
C ARG A 142 -3.30 -0.44 -0.33
N VAL A 143 -3.71 0.82 -0.22
CA VAL A 143 -2.83 1.95 0.05
C VAL A 143 -3.12 2.46 1.45
N ALA A 144 -2.07 2.57 2.26
CA ALA A 144 -2.14 3.17 3.59
C ALA A 144 -2.06 4.70 3.49
N VAL A 145 -2.47 5.38 4.56
CA VAL A 145 -2.31 6.83 4.72
C VAL A 145 -0.84 7.24 4.51
N SER A 146 -0.64 8.41 3.89
CA SER A 146 0.68 9.00 3.64
C SER A 146 1.64 8.13 2.83
N LYS A 147 1.13 7.14 2.10
CA LYS A 147 1.96 6.32 1.22
C LYS A 147 2.16 7.00 -0.14
N ILE A 148 3.37 6.90 -0.68
CA ILE A 148 3.70 7.38 -2.02
C ILE A 148 3.22 6.37 -3.06
N ILE A 149 2.58 6.87 -4.12
CA ILE A 149 2.03 6.08 -5.22
C ILE A 149 2.96 6.11 -6.43
N PHE A 150 3.33 7.31 -6.87
CA PHE A 150 4.18 7.53 -8.03
C PHE A 150 5.38 8.38 -7.64
N GLU A 151 6.51 8.14 -8.30
CA GLU A 151 7.68 9.01 -8.24
C GLU A 151 8.16 9.33 -9.66
N ILE A 152 8.70 10.53 -9.83
CA ILE A 152 9.27 10.97 -11.10
C ILE A 152 10.72 11.36 -10.86
N GLN A 153 11.58 10.91 -11.76
CA GLN A 153 12.97 11.34 -11.87
C GLN A 153 13.19 11.92 -13.26
N GLY A 154 13.91 13.03 -13.35
CA GLY A 154 14.28 13.63 -14.63
C GLY A 154 14.53 15.12 -14.53
N ASP A 155 15.10 15.66 -15.61
CA ASP A 155 15.35 17.10 -15.75
C ASP A 155 14.03 17.82 -16.08
N LEU A 156 13.26 18.09 -15.03
CA LEU A 156 11.93 18.69 -15.09
C LEU A 156 11.81 19.82 -14.08
N HIS A 157 11.23 20.93 -14.52
CA HIS A 157 10.91 22.03 -13.63
C HIS A 157 9.78 21.64 -12.65
N GLU A 158 9.95 22.00 -11.37
CA GLU A 158 9.07 21.59 -10.27
C GLU A 158 7.59 21.87 -10.56
N GLN A 159 7.28 23.06 -11.10
CA GLN A 159 5.88 23.46 -11.35
C GLN A 159 5.18 22.56 -12.39
N VAL A 160 5.92 22.08 -13.39
CA VAL A 160 5.38 21.16 -14.41
C VAL A 160 5.02 19.82 -13.79
N VAL A 161 5.90 19.31 -12.92
CA VAL A 161 5.69 18.05 -12.20
C VAL A 161 4.52 18.18 -11.23
N LYS A 162 4.45 19.29 -10.50
CA LYS A 162 3.35 19.61 -9.58
C LYS A 162 2.00 19.64 -10.29
N ASP A 163 1.94 20.26 -11.47
CA ASP A 163 0.72 20.28 -12.29
C ASP A 163 0.34 18.88 -12.81
N ALA A 164 1.30 18.08 -13.30
CA ALA A 164 1.06 16.69 -13.71
C ALA A 164 0.49 15.83 -12.57
N PHE A 165 1.06 15.98 -11.37
CA PHE A 165 0.61 15.26 -10.19
C PHE A 165 -0.74 15.76 -9.66
N ARG A 166 -1.05 17.05 -9.77
CA ARG A 166 -2.37 17.59 -9.46
C ARG A 166 -3.44 16.97 -10.36
N LEU A 167 -3.20 16.93 -11.68
CA LEU A 167 -4.11 16.31 -12.64
C LEU A 167 -4.31 14.81 -12.38
N ALA A 168 -3.24 14.10 -12.03
CA ALA A 168 -3.31 12.69 -11.68
C ALA A 168 -4.08 12.44 -10.38
N GLY A 169 -3.83 13.27 -9.35
CA GLY A 169 -4.52 13.21 -8.06
C GLY A 169 -6.03 13.38 -8.21
N ASN A 170 -6.48 14.29 -9.07
CA ASN A 170 -7.91 14.51 -9.35
C ASN A 170 -8.62 13.30 -9.97
N LYS A 171 -7.89 12.38 -10.61
CA LYS A 171 -8.45 11.16 -11.21
C LYS A 171 -8.36 9.95 -10.28
N LEU A 172 -7.60 10.06 -9.20
CA LEU A 172 -7.48 9.04 -8.18
C LEU A 172 -8.51 9.26 -7.06
N PRO A 173 -8.93 8.20 -6.37
CA PRO A 173 -9.84 8.33 -5.24
C PRO A 173 -9.10 8.84 -3.99
N GLY A 174 -9.39 10.07 -3.58
CA GLY A 174 -8.87 10.68 -2.34
C GLY A 174 -8.14 12.00 -2.60
N LEU A 175 -7.52 12.54 -1.55
CA LEU A 175 -6.69 13.74 -1.66
C LEU A 175 -5.21 13.36 -1.64
N TYR A 176 -4.45 14.03 -2.51
CA TYR A 176 -3.04 13.77 -2.70
C TYR A 176 -2.23 15.04 -2.51
N GLU A 177 -0.99 14.88 -2.08
CA GLU A 177 -0.02 15.96 -1.95
C GLU A 177 1.23 15.67 -2.79
N PHE A 178 1.84 16.77 -3.24
CA PHE A 178 3.16 16.78 -3.87
C PHE A 178 4.24 16.67 -2.80
N VAL A 179 5.27 15.86 -3.05
CA VAL A 179 6.38 15.62 -2.12
C VAL A 179 7.70 15.69 -2.87
N ARG A 180 8.72 16.29 -2.26
CA ARG A 180 10.09 16.33 -2.77
C ARG A 180 10.96 15.29 -2.09
N LYS A 181 12.03 14.88 -2.75
CA LYS A 181 13.06 14.06 -2.13
C LYS A 181 13.74 14.85 -1.00
N GLY A 182 13.90 14.21 0.15
CA GLY A 182 14.41 14.86 1.36
C GLY A 182 13.33 15.45 2.27
N ASP A 183 12.07 15.54 1.83
CA ASP A 183 10.98 15.90 2.72
C ASP A 183 10.84 14.86 3.85
N PRO A 184 10.48 15.30 5.07
CA PRO A 184 10.39 14.43 6.23
C PRO A 184 9.42 13.24 6.02
N PRO A 185 9.73 12.06 6.58
CA PRO A 185 8.79 10.94 6.62
C PRO A 185 7.52 11.31 7.38
N VAL A 186 6.44 10.59 7.11
CA VAL A 186 5.16 10.80 7.81
C VAL A 186 4.83 9.59 8.65
N MET A 187 4.52 9.84 9.91
CA MET A 187 4.02 8.85 10.85
C MET A 187 2.52 9.05 11.03
N GLY A 188 1.72 8.18 10.43
CA GLY A 188 0.26 8.36 10.39
C GLY A 188 -0.09 9.59 9.57
N LEU A 189 -0.47 10.69 10.24
CA LEU A 189 -0.76 11.99 9.62
C LEU A 189 0.30 13.05 9.94
N THR A 190 1.22 12.77 10.88
CA THR A 190 2.19 13.74 11.39
C THR A 190 3.50 13.63 10.62
N LYS A 191 4.00 14.74 10.07
CA LYS A 191 5.31 14.82 9.42
C LYS A 191 6.40 14.82 10.52
N VAL A 192 7.28 13.83 10.51
CA VAL A 192 8.33 13.62 11.52
C VAL A 192 9.56 14.44 11.14
N GLY A 193 10.04 15.32 12.02
CA GLY A 193 11.17 16.20 11.79
C GLY A 193 10.79 17.62 11.36
N LEU A 194 9.51 17.86 11.03
CA LEU A 194 8.99 19.23 10.95
C LEU A 194 8.71 19.72 12.38
N ASN A 195 9.14 20.95 12.72
CA ASN A 195 8.96 21.56 14.04
C ASN A 195 9.68 20.84 15.20
N GLY A 196 10.77 20.10 14.93
CA GLY A 196 11.53 19.39 15.96
C GLY A 196 10.89 18.10 16.48
N ILE A 197 9.75 17.68 15.93
CA ILE A 197 9.03 16.47 16.36
C ILE A 197 9.81 15.22 15.95
N THR A 198 10.36 14.47 16.92
CA THR A 198 11.04 13.20 16.64
C THR A 198 10.10 12.00 16.70
N GLU A 199 10.51 10.86 16.16
CA GLU A 199 9.75 9.61 16.28
C GLU A 199 9.56 9.18 17.73
N GLU A 200 10.52 9.50 18.60
CA GLU A 200 10.50 9.17 20.02
C GLU A 200 9.45 10.00 20.75
N ASP A 201 9.33 11.28 20.43
CA ASP A 201 8.34 12.17 21.03
C ASP A 201 6.91 11.73 20.73
N LEU A 202 6.66 11.18 19.54
CA LEU A 202 5.35 10.63 19.17
C LEU A 202 5.02 9.34 19.91
N LYS A 203 6.03 8.58 20.33
CA LYS A 203 5.86 7.31 21.08
C LYS A 203 5.82 7.52 22.58
N ARG A 204 6.35 8.65 23.09
CA ARG A 204 6.29 8.97 24.52
C ARG A 204 4.83 9.05 25.01
N PRO A 205 4.49 8.41 26.14
CA PRO A 205 3.14 8.51 26.71
C PRO A 205 2.74 9.94 27.10
N ARG A 206 3.71 10.75 27.55
CA ARG A 206 3.50 12.16 27.91
C ARG A 206 4.19 13.05 26.89
N ARG A 207 3.42 13.95 26.26
CA ARG A 207 3.95 14.98 25.36
C ARG A 207 4.37 16.19 26.18
N LYS A 208 5.53 16.77 25.87
CA LYS A 208 5.89 18.10 26.36
C LYS A 208 4.94 19.10 25.73
N LEU A 209 4.28 19.90 26.56
CA LEU A 209 3.42 20.96 26.07
C LEU A 209 4.29 22.14 25.59
N PRO A 210 3.85 22.90 24.58
CA PRO A 210 4.61 24.06 24.10
C PRO A 210 4.94 25.07 25.20
N LEU A 211 4.09 25.16 26.24
CA LEU A 211 4.30 26.05 27.39
C LEU A 211 5.55 25.69 28.20
N GLU A 212 5.92 24.42 28.31
CA GLU A 212 7.14 24.02 29.04
C GLU A 212 8.40 24.31 28.22
N GLU A 213 8.32 24.21 26.89
CA GLU A 213 9.41 24.62 26.00
C GLU A 213 9.59 26.15 26.01
N VAL A 214 8.48 26.90 25.97
CA VAL A 214 8.49 28.36 26.12
C VAL A 214 9.04 28.74 27.49
N ALA A 215 8.57 28.12 28.58
CA ALA A 215 9.06 28.39 29.94
C ALA A 215 10.54 28.05 30.14
N ALA A 216 11.04 26.98 29.49
CA ALA A 216 12.46 26.62 29.51
C ALA A 216 13.33 27.52 28.62
N SER A 217 12.74 28.16 27.59
CA SER A 217 13.43 29.12 26.71
C SER A 217 13.49 30.54 27.27
N LEU A 218 12.62 30.87 28.23
CA LEU A 218 12.70 32.13 28.95
C LEU A 218 13.98 32.14 29.81
N PRO A 219 14.80 33.20 29.76
CA PRO A 219 15.93 33.33 30.67
C PRO A 219 15.37 33.25 32.09
N THR A 220 15.88 32.30 32.88
CA THR A 220 15.54 32.20 34.30
C THR A 220 15.83 33.57 34.90
N ALA A 221 14.81 34.28 35.36
CA ALA A 221 15.00 35.57 35.99
C ALA A 221 16.04 35.37 37.10
N SER A 222 17.26 35.91 36.91
CA SER A 222 18.24 35.92 37.99
C SER A 222 17.56 36.69 39.10
N SER A 223 17.34 36.05 40.24
CA SER A 223 16.93 36.73 41.45
C SER A 223 18.03 37.74 41.77
N ALA A 224 17.87 38.99 41.32
CA ALA A 224 18.67 40.09 41.83
C ALA A 224 18.39 40.12 43.34
N PRO A 225 19.43 40.08 44.20
CA PRO A 225 19.21 40.17 45.63
C PRO A 225 18.50 41.50 45.91
N ALA A 226 17.39 41.43 46.65
CA ALA A 226 16.64 42.61 47.06
C ALA A 226 17.61 43.62 47.72
N PRO A 227 17.54 44.92 47.42
CA PRO A 227 18.39 45.90 48.07
C PRO A 227 18.11 45.83 49.58
N ALA A 228 19.16 45.63 50.37
CA ALA A 228 19.07 45.65 51.82
C ALA A 228 18.48 47.00 52.25
N ALA A 229 17.33 46.96 52.91
CA ALA A 229 16.73 48.14 53.52
C ALA A 229 17.69 48.67 54.60
N ALA A 230 18.04 49.95 54.49
CA ALA A 230 18.82 50.70 55.47
C ALA A 230 17.98 51.06 56.70
#